data_AF-A0AAV8VJY8-F1
#
_entry.id   AF-A0AAV8VJY8-F1
#
_cell.length_a   1.000
_cell.length_b   1.000
_cell.length_c   1.000
_cell.angle_alpha   90.00
_cell.angle_beta   90.00
_cell.angle_gamma   90.00
#
_symmetry.space_group_name_H-M   'P 1'
#
loop_
_entity.id
_entity.type
_entity.pdbx_description
1 polymer ?
#
loop_
_entity_poly.entity_id
_entity_poly.type
_entity_poly.pdbx_seq_one_letter_code
_entity_poly.pdbx_strand_id
1 'polypeptide(L)'
;MPLYLQEFLGIEVLMMIGYGEQVRSQAEVAVLFSENHPELRPISQGTVSKIYTQYRDLGHVRDVKRQRQPRINEEVKSPARKVAREHGVSHTTVRKWLKDAKMHLYKIQLVHELNEDDPDRRVDLGVVLDEKLSWTPHIERQVQRATASFWRCRQLFGKTWGLNPRISLWMYTAVIRPAFLYAVIVWWPATRRLYIRQQLSRLQRMACISVTGAMRTAPTEALEALLSLPRLHIEAEAGAMRASYRVKQWRQWRGRVQDGGHVSALNQLVERDKLLEAPSDKIPLTYVFKKNYTVEIPSREVWNQDPDALVSHGLVWFTDGSKTLEGTGAGVRGVRPRVELSFPLGKHASVFQAEVFAISACVSENLKRGYSNQHIQICTDSQAALHALKSPRITSQVVLECTNSLAALGQRNKVRLVWVPGHSGVAGNEEADVLARKGSSDTLTGPEPAIGLPYSYPLGSIDNWTREKCQEDWSRGIGLRQARLLIKGPGAAATRSLVNLNH
;
A
#
# COMPACT_ATOMS: atom_id res chain seq x y z
N MET A 1 -10.17 -28.63 -9.41
CA MET A 1 -9.06 -27.69 -9.70
C MET A 1 -8.90 -26.76 -8.50
N PRO A 2 -7.69 -26.56 -7.95
CA PRO A 2 -7.45 -25.61 -6.86
C PRO A 2 -8.02 -24.21 -7.18
N LEU A 3 -8.62 -23.54 -6.19
CA LEU A 3 -9.23 -22.20 -6.35
C LEU A 3 -8.28 -21.15 -6.98
N TYR A 4 -6.98 -21.28 -6.71
CA TYR A 4 -5.95 -20.41 -7.29
C TYR A 4 -5.76 -20.61 -8.79
N LEU A 5 -5.94 -21.83 -9.33
CA LEU A 5 -5.82 -22.07 -10.76
C LEU A 5 -6.95 -21.40 -11.56
N GLN A 6 -8.14 -21.24 -10.97
CA GLN A 6 -9.25 -20.53 -11.61
C GLN A 6 -9.02 -19.01 -11.70
N GLU A 7 -8.45 -18.38 -10.66
CA GLU A 7 -8.10 -16.95 -10.70
C GLU A 7 -7.04 -16.64 -11.77
N PHE A 8 -6.09 -17.55 -11.98
CA PHE A 8 -4.99 -17.37 -12.94
C PHE A 8 -5.47 -17.39 -14.38
N LEU A 9 -6.36 -18.33 -14.73
CA LEU A 9 -6.96 -18.40 -16.05
C LEU A 9 -7.81 -17.15 -16.35
N GLY A 10 -8.47 -16.58 -15.33
CA GLY A 10 -9.22 -15.33 -15.48
C GLY A 10 -8.35 -14.11 -15.77
N ILE A 11 -7.18 -14.01 -15.14
CA ILE A 11 -6.20 -12.94 -15.41
C ILE A 11 -5.62 -13.09 -16.82
N GLU A 12 -5.36 -14.34 -17.25
CA GLU A 12 -4.84 -14.65 -18.57
C GLU A 12 -5.83 -14.23 -19.68
N VAL A 13 -7.13 -14.49 -19.49
CA VAL A 13 -8.19 -13.99 -20.38
C VAL A 13 -8.17 -12.45 -20.47
N LEU A 14 -8.03 -11.74 -19.35
CA LEU A 14 -7.96 -10.26 -19.35
C LEU A 14 -6.71 -9.73 -20.06
N MET A 15 -5.57 -10.42 -19.93
CA MET A 15 -4.34 -10.08 -20.64
C MET A 15 -4.47 -10.31 -22.14
N MET A 16 -5.15 -11.38 -22.56
CA MET A 16 -5.38 -11.68 -23.97
C MET A 16 -6.28 -10.63 -24.66
N ILE A 17 -7.25 -10.04 -23.93
CA ILE A 17 -8.07 -8.91 -24.41
C ILE A 17 -7.20 -7.68 -24.74
N GLY A 18 -6.10 -7.50 -24.01
CA GLY A 18 -5.17 -6.39 -24.18
C GLY A 18 -5.53 -5.15 -23.36
N TYR A 19 -4.55 -4.27 -23.16
CA TYR A 19 -4.72 -2.95 -22.53
C TYR A 19 -3.91 -1.91 -23.33
N GLY A 20 -4.56 -0.85 -23.82
CA GLY A 20 -3.97 0.15 -24.73
C GLY A 20 -4.57 0.10 -26.15
N GLU A 21 -3.82 0.57 -27.17
CA GLU A 21 -4.30 0.78 -28.55
C GLU A 21 -4.57 -0.49 -29.38
N GLN A 22 -4.32 -1.69 -28.85
CA GLN A 22 -4.67 -2.96 -29.50
C GLN A 22 -5.57 -3.80 -28.59
N VAL A 23 -6.88 -3.60 -28.73
CA VAL A 23 -7.92 -4.40 -28.06
C VAL A 23 -8.32 -5.54 -28.98
N ARG A 24 -8.07 -6.79 -28.58
CA ARG A 24 -8.58 -7.97 -29.30
C ARG A 24 -10.06 -8.15 -29.01
N SER A 25 -10.82 -8.64 -30.00
CA SER A 25 -12.23 -8.96 -29.80
C SER A 25 -12.39 -10.16 -28.85
N GLN A 26 -13.52 -10.23 -28.15
CA GLN A 26 -13.80 -11.31 -27.21
C GLN A 26 -13.86 -12.70 -27.89
N ALA A 27 -14.20 -12.74 -29.18
CA ALA A 27 -14.19 -13.95 -29.99
C ALA A 27 -12.76 -14.43 -30.28
N GLU A 28 -11.86 -13.52 -30.67
CA GLU A 28 -10.44 -13.84 -30.88
C GLU A 28 -9.77 -14.32 -29.59
N VAL A 29 -10.10 -13.70 -28.45
CA VAL A 29 -9.58 -14.12 -27.15
C VAL A 29 -10.07 -15.51 -26.76
N ALA A 30 -11.32 -15.85 -27.07
CA ALA A 30 -11.85 -17.19 -26.80
C ALA A 30 -11.13 -18.28 -27.61
N VAL A 31 -10.83 -18.00 -28.88
CA VAL A 31 -10.05 -18.88 -29.76
C VAL A 31 -8.61 -19.02 -29.24
N LEU A 32 -7.93 -17.89 -29.00
CA LEU A 32 -6.55 -17.86 -28.51
C LEU A 32 -6.39 -18.56 -27.15
N PHE A 33 -7.35 -18.40 -26.25
CA PHE A 33 -7.36 -19.10 -24.96
C PHE A 33 -7.51 -20.62 -25.14
N SER A 34 -8.37 -21.05 -26.07
CA SER A 34 -8.59 -22.48 -26.32
C SER A 34 -7.39 -23.13 -27.00
N GLU A 35 -6.66 -22.40 -27.85
CA GLU A 35 -5.41 -22.84 -28.47
C GLU A 35 -4.28 -22.95 -27.44
N ASN A 36 -4.21 -22.02 -26.48
CA ASN A 36 -3.18 -22.01 -25.43
C ASN A 36 -3.42 -23.01 -24.29
N HIS A 37 -4.65 -23.51 -24.14
CA HIS A 37 -5.05 -24.47 -23.11
C HIS A 37 -5.81 -25.68 -23.68
N PRO A 38 -5.16 -26.52 -24.51
CA PRO A 38 -5.81 -27.69 -25.11
C PRO A 38 -6.26 -28.73 -24.06
N GLU A 39 -5.69 -28.70 -22.86
CA GLU A 39 -6.06 -29.54 -21.72
C GLU A 39 -7.35 -29.10 -21.00
N LEU A 40 -7.83 -27.87 -21.28
CA LEU A 40 -9.03 -27.30 -20.69
C LEU A 40 -10.19 -27.33 -21.67
N ARG A 41 -11.42 -27.26 -21.15
CA ARG A 41 -12.60 -27.09 -22.02
C ARG A 41 -12.52 -25.71 -22.70
N PRO A 42 -12.74 -25.63 -24.03
CA PRO A 42 -12.80 -24.37 -24.75
C PRO A 42 -13.79 -23.40 -24.09
N ILE A 43 -13.40 -22.13 -24.01
CA ILE A 43 -14.24 -21.08 -23.44
C ILE A 43 -15.00 -20.34 -24.55
N SER A 44 -16.21 -19.88 -24.25
CA SER A 44 -17.01 -19.10 -25.22
C SER A 44 -16.67 -17.60 -25.14
N GLN A 45 -16.96 -16.84 -26.20
CA GLN A 45 -16.91 -15.37 -26.15
C GLN A 45 -17.76 -14.78 -25.01
N GLY A 46 -18.89 -15.42 -24.66
CA GLY A 46 -19.72 -15.01 -23.53
C GLY A 46 -19.07 -15.23 -22.17
N THR A 47 -18.18 -16.22 -22.05
CA THR A 47 -17.36 -16.45 -20.87
C THR A 47 -16.30 -15.35 -20.73
N VAL A 48 -15.64 -15.00 -21.84
CA VAL A 48 -14.67 -13.90 -21.91
C VAL A 48 -15.33 -12.56 -21.54
N SER A 49 -16.53 -12.28 -22.08
CA SER A 49 -17.30 -11.08 -21.74
C SER A 49 -17.63 -10.98 -20.25
N LYS A 50 -18.04 -12.09 -19.63
CA LYS A 50 -18.36 -12.11 -18.19
C LYS A 50 -17.13 -11.80 -17.33
N ILE A 51 -15.99 -12.43 -17.65
CA ILE A 51 -14.71 -12.20 -16.96
C ILE A 51 -14.29 -10.73 -17.09
N TYR A 52 -14.40 -10.15 -18.29
CA TYR A 52 -14.08 -8.75 -18.56
C TYR A 52 -14.96 -7.77 -17.77
N THR A 53 -16.29 -7.93 -17.87
CA THR A 53 -17.25 -7.08 -17.15
C THR A 53 -17.07 -7.19 -15.64
N GLN A 54 -16.86 -8.40 -15.13
CA GLN A 54 -16.63 -8.64 -13.70
C GLN A 54 -15.36 -7.97 -13.18
N TYR A 55 -14.28 -7.99 -13.95
CA TYR A 55 -13.06 -7.26 -13.61
C TYR A 55 -13.25 -5.74 -13.68
N ARG A 56 -13.91 -5.23 -14.72
CA ARG A 56 -14.18 -3.79 -14.86
C ARG A 56 -15.01 -3.24 -13.70
N ASP A 57 -16.01 -4.01 -13.25
CA ASP A 57 -16.96 -3.54 -12.26
C ASP A 57 -16.51 -3.81 -10.81
N LEU A 58 -15.72 -4.87 -10.56
CA LEU A 58 -15.28 -5.27 -9.19
C LEU A 58 -13.78 -5.11 -8.93
N GLY A 59 -12.98 -4.84 -9.96
CA GLY A 59 -11.50 -4.75 -9.86
C GLY A 59 -10.79 -6.08 -9.61
N HIS A 60 -11.50 -7.22 -9.62
CA HIS A 60 -10.94 -8.56 -9.43
C HIS A 60 -11.74 -9.63 -10.18
N VAL A 61 -11.13 -10.81 -10.40
CA VAL A 61 -11.74 -11.92 -11.18
C VAL A 61 -12.37 -13.01 -10.30
N ARG A 62 -12.57 -12.77 -9.00
CA ARG A 62 -13.17 -13.76 -8.09
C ARG A 62 -14.64 -14.00 -8.38
N ASP A 63 -15.04 -15.26 -8.50
CA ASP A 63 -16.43 -15.68 -8.40
C ASP A 63 -17.00 -15.28 -7.04
N VAL A 64 -17.96 -14.36 -7.04
CA VAL A 64 -18.82 -14.17 -5.87
C VAL A 64 -19.68 -15.42 -5.78
N LYS A 65 -19.39 -16.30 -4.83
CA LYS A 65 -20.21 -17.50 -4.61
C LYS A 65 -21.67 -17.08 -4.38
N ARG A 66 -22.55 -17.35 -5.35
CA ARG A 66 -23.98 -17.48 -5.06
C ARG A 66 -24.13 -18.68 -4.12
N GLN A 67 -24.64 -18.45 -2.92
CA GLN A 67 -25.03 -19.53 -2.02
C GLN A 67 -26.11 -20.38 -2.70
N ARG A 68 -25.71 -21.52 -3.29
CA ARG A 68 -26.61 -22.63 -3.58
C ARG A 68 -26.31 -23.73 -2.57
N GLN A 69 -27.33 -24.10 -1.81
CA GLN A 69 -27.31 -25.21 -0.88
C GLN A 69 -26.95 -26.51 -1.61
N PRO A 70 -26.05 -27.35 -1.07
CA PRO A 70 -25.87 -28.69 -1.59
C PRO A 70 -27.01 -29.59 -1.13
N ARG A 71 -27.64 -30.31 -2.08
CA ARG A 71 -28.26 -31.61 -1.80
C ARG A 71 -27.14 -32.61 -1.56
N ILE A 72 -27.22 -33.36 -0.47
CA ILE A 72 -26.32 -34.47 -0.17
C ILE A 72 -27.18 -35.72 0.00
N ASN A 73 -26.87 -36.74 -0.79
CA ASN A 73 -27.32 -38.11 -0.55
C ASN A 73 -26.37 -38.79 0.44
N GLU A 74 -27.00 -39.58 1.31
CA GLU A 74 -26.50 -40.68 2.14
C GLU A 74 -25.72 -40.41 3.45
N GLU A 75 -26.53 -40.47 4.52
CA GLU A 75 -26.42 -41.36 5.69
C GLU A 75 -25.09 -41.45 6.47
N VAL A 76 -24.87 -40.49 7.37
CA VAL A 76 -24.18 -40.75 8.64
C VAL A 76 -24.96 -40.09 9.79
N LYS A 77 -25.24 -40.86 10.85
CA LYS A 77 -26.23 -40.57 11.92
C LYS A 77 -25.94 -39.25 12.67
N SER A 78 -26.78 -38.22 12.45
CA SER A 78 -26.61 -36.90 13.08
C SER A 78 -26.83 -36.93 14.60
N PRO A 79 -26.09 -36.13 15.40
CA PRO A 79 -26.26 -36.02 16.86
C PRO A 79 -27.70 -35.68 17.31
N ALA A 80 -28.43 -34.90 16.51
CA ALA A 80 -29.82 -34.57 16.78
C ALA A 80 -30.76 -35.78 16.74
N ARG A 81 -30.45 -36.85 15.99
CA ARG A 81 -31.24 -38.10 15.99
C ARG A 81 -31.07 -38.88 17.29
N LYS A 82 -29.91 -38.78 17.94
CA LYS A 82 -29.64 -39.42 19.24
C LYS A 82 -30.44 -38.73 20.34
N VAL A 83 -30.34 -37.40 20.43
CA VAL A 83 -31.10 -36.56 21.40
C VAL A 83 -32.62 -36.71 21.21
N ALA A 84 -33.08 -36.77 19.96
CA ALA A 84 -34.47 -37.06 19.62
C ALA A 84 -34.96 -38.42 20.19
N ARG A 85 -34.10 -39.45 20.13
CA ARG A 85 -34.41 -40.78 20.67
C ARG A 85 -34.39 -40.82 22.19
N GLU A 86 -33.44 -40.12 22.83
CA GLU A 86 -33.30 -40.07 24.29
C GLU A 86 -34.44 -39.31 24.97
N HIS A 87 -34.96 -38.27 24.34
CA HIS A 87 -36.03 -37.44 24.91
C HIS A 87 -37.42 -37.70 24.29
N GLY A 88 -37.55 -38.70 23.42
CA GLY A 88 -38.84 -39.08 22.82
C GLY A 88 -39.46 -38.01 21.91
N VAL A 89 -38.66 -37.11 21.35
CA VAL A 89 -39.13 -36.00 20.52
C VAL A 89 -38.70 -36.22 19.07
N SER A 90 -39.52 -35.81 18.09
CA SER A 90 -39.14 -35.97 16.68
C SER A 90 -37.82 -35.25 16.36
N HIS A 91 -36.99 -35.88 15.51
CA HIS A 91 -35.72 -35.30 15.03
C HIS A 91 -35.90 -33.91 14.40
N THR A 92 -37.03 -33.69 13.74
CA THR A 92 -37.43 -32.44 13.12
C THR A 92 -37.66 -31.33 14.14
N THR A 93 -38.25 -31.66 15.29
CA THR A 93 -38.51 -30.73 16.40
C THR A 93 -37.19 -30.28 17.05
N VAL A 94 -36.29 -31.23 17.32
CA VAL A 94 -34.96 -30.93 17.87
C VAL A 94 -34.18 -29.99 16.93
N ARG A 95 -34.24 -30.23 15.61
CA ARG A 95 -33.64 -29.32 14.62
C ARG A 95 -34.26 -27.93 14.61
N LYS A 96 -35.57 -27.83 14.81
CA LYS A 96 -36.28 -26.55 14.83
C LYS A 96 -35.87 -25.72 16.05
N TRP A 97 -35.83 -26.35 17.23
CA TRP A 97 -35.33 -25.72 18.46
C TRP A 97 -33.88 -25.24 18.34
N LEU A 98 -32.98 -26.04 17.79
CA LEU A 98 -31.59 -25.63 17.58
C LEU A 98 -31.46 -24.43 16.63
N LYS A 99 -32.33 -24.36 15.63
CA LYS A 99 -32.38 -23.26 14.66
C LYS A 99 -32.95 -21.98 15.30
N ASP A 100 -34.03 -22.10 16.07
CA ASP A 100 -34.65 -20.97 16.78
C ASP A 100 -33.72 -20.43 17.88
N ALA A 101 -32.94 -21.31 18.51
CA ALA A 101 -31.89 -20.96 19.48
C ALA A 101 -30.55 -20.49 18.85
N LYS A 102 -30.47 -20.36 17.51
CA LYS A 102 -29.26 -19.99 16.75
C LYS A 102 -28.02 -20.84 17.07
N MET A 103 -28.18 -22.08 17.52
CA MET A 103 -27.08 -23.01 17.79
C MET A 103 -26.82 -23.88 16.55
N HIS A 104 -25.70 -23.61 15.87
CA HIS A 104 -25.28 -24.38 14.70
C HIS A 104 -24.36 -25.53 15.11
N LEU A 105 -24.90 -26.74 15.18
CA LEU A 105 -24.16 -27.99 15.34
C LEU A 105 -23.44 -28.38 14.04
N TYR A 106 -22.49 -27.57 13.59
CA TYR A 106 -21.47 -28.03 12.66
C TYR A 106 -20.30 -28.55 13.49
N LYS A 107 -20.24 -29.86 13.68
CA LYS A 107 -19.01 -30.51 14.09
C LYS A 107 -18.03 -30.34 12.92
N ILE A 108 -16.90 -29.67 13.13
CA ILE A 108 -15.81 -29.63 12.15
C ILE A 108 -15.44 -31.09 11.86
N GLN A 109 -15.73 -31.56 10.65
CA GLN A 109 -15.18 -32.82 10.16
C GLN A 109 -13.88 -32.49 9.44
N LEU A 110 -12.76 -32.95 9.98
CA LEU A 110 -11.52 -33.09 9.22
C LEU A 110 -11.79 -34.11 8.12
N VAL A 111 -11.86 -33.63 6.87
CA VAL A 111 -12.15 -34.47 5.69
C VAL A 111 -10.92 -35.27 5.25
N HIS A 112 -9.74 -34.89 5.73
CA HIS A 112 -8.51 -35.68 5.74
C HIS A 112 -7.69 -35.23 6.95
N GLU A 113 -7.29 -36.16 7.82
CA GLU A 113 -6.07 -35.93 8.59
C GLU A 113 -4.93 -36.08 7.59
N LEU A 114 -4.29 -34.95 7.24
CA LEU A 114 -3.06 -35.00 6.48
C LEU A 114 -2.04 -35.78 7.32
N ASN A 115 -1.38 -36.79 6.73
CA ASN A 115 -0.35 -37.56 7.41
C ASN A 115 0.81 -36.64 7.85
N GLU A 116 1.62 -37.03 8.84
CA GLU A 116 2.80 -36.24 9.26
C GLU A 116 3.75 -35.88 8.11
N ASP A 117 3.77 -36.75 7.10
CA ASP A 117 4.60 -36.65 5.91
C ASP A 117 3.93 -35.92 4.73
N ASP A 118 2.68 -35.46 4.88
CA ASP A 118 1.96 -34.82 3.79
C ASP A 118 2.43 -33.36 3.60
N PRO A 119 2.99 -33.00 2.42
CA PRO A 119 3.50 -31.65 2.17
C PRO A 119 2.42 -30.57 2.23
N ASP A 120 1.15 -30.92 2.03
CA ASP A 120 0.03 -29.97 2.15
C ASP A 120 -0.37 -29.71 3.61
N ARG A 121 0.05 -30.55 4.58
CA ARG A 121 -0.12 -30.28 6.04
C ARG A 121 0.69 -29.09 6.51
N ARG A 122 1.75 -28.78 5.76
CA ARG A 122 2.74 -27.75 6.07
C ARG A 122 2.41 -26.40 5.43
N VAL A 123 1.25 -26.25 4.78
CA VAL A 123 0.86 -25.02 4.07
C VAL A 123 -0.18 -24.24 4.88
N ASP A 124 0.25 -23.20 5.60
CA ASP A 124 -0.66 -22.29 6.28
C ASP A 124 -0.68 -20.91 5.60
N LEU A 125 -1.87 -20.40 5.29
CA LEU A 125 -2.08 -19.14 4.53
C LEU A 125 -1.21 -19.03 3.26
N GLY A 126 -0.88 -20.15 2.61
CA GLY A 126 -0.01 -20.20 1.41
C GLY A 126 1.50 -20.18 1.69
N VAL A 127 1.92 -20.26 2.95
CA VAL A 127 3.31 -20.36 3.41
C VAL A 127 3.64 -21.81 3.72
N VAL A 128 4.78 -22.31 3.22
CA VAL A 128 5.22 -23.69 3.48
C VAL A 128 6.15 -23.68 4.69
N LEU A 129 5.74 -24.34 5.76
CA LEU A 129 6.47 -24.48 7.02
C LEU A 129 7.25 -25.79 7.03
N ASP A 130 8.58 -25.73 7.00
CA ASP A 130 9.39 -26.92 7.23
C ASP A 130 9.76 -27.05 8.73
N GLU A 131 10.04 -28.27 9.20
CA GLU A 131 10.34 -28.56 10.62
C GLU A 131 11.46 -27.67 11.20
N LYS A 132 12.44 -27.32 10.35
CA LYS A 132 13.59 -26.52 10.75
C LYS A 132 13.38 -25.02 10.55
N LEU A 133 12.19 -24.61 10.06
CA LEU A 133 11.89 -23.24 9.62
C LEU A 133 13.03 -22.67 8.76
N SER A 134 13.56 -23.50 7.86
CA SER A 134 14.58 -23.10 6.91
C SER A 134 13.96 -22.25 5.80
N TRP A 135 12.66 -22.43 5.50
CA TRP A 135 11.93 -21.78 4.41
C TRP A 135 12.40 -22.19 2.99
N THR A 136 13.30 -23.15 2.89
CA THR A 136 13.84 -23.60 1.60
C THR A 136 12.74 -24.16 0.68
N PRO A 137 11.87 -25.08 1.17
CA PRO A 137 10.78 -25.60 0.33
C PRO A 137 9.76 -24.52 -0.07
N HIS A 138 9.52 -23.55 0.81
CA HIS A 138 8.65 -22.41 0.50
C HIS A 138 9.23 -21.58 -0.65
N ILE A 139 10.49 -21.19 -0.55
CA ILE A 139 11.15 -20.34 -1.53
C ILE A 139 11.25 -21.06 -2.88
N GLU A 140 11.61 -22.34 -2.89
CA GLU A 140 11.66 -23.14 -4.12
C GLU A 140 10.30 -23.18 -4.82
N ARG A 141 9.23 -23.43 -4.06
CA ARG A 141 7.86 -23.39 -4.58
C ARG A 141 7.51 -22.00 -5.14
N GLN A 142 7.86 -20.92 -4.44
CA GLN A 142 7.58 -19.56 -4.92
C GLN A 142 8.41 -19.20 -6.16
N VAL A 143 9.68 -19.60 -6.23
CA VAL A 143 10.54 -19.40 -7.41
C VAL A 143 9.99 -20.17 -8.60
N GLN A 144 9.58 -21.43 -8.43
CA GLN A 144 8.98 -22.23 -9.49
C GLN A 144 7.68 -21.59 -10.02
N ARG A 145 6.80 -21.13 -9.13
CA ARG A 145 5.56 -20.44 -9.51
C ARG A 145 5.84 -19.12 -10.23
N ALA A 146 6.72 -18.29 -9.68
CA ALA A 146 7.11 -17.02 -10.28
C ALA A 146 7.74 -17.23 -11.67
N THR A 147 8.58 -18.26 -11.81
CA THR A 147 9.19 -18.67 -13.07
C THR A 147 8.12 -19.12 -14.06
N ALA A 148 7.21 -20.01 -13.67
CA ALA A 148 6.12 -20.49 -14.53
C ALA A 148 5.23 -19.34 -15.01
N SER A 149 4.81 -18.46 -14.10
CA SER A 149 4.01 -17.26 -14.43
C SER A 149 4.77 -16.34 -15.40
N PHE A 150 6.06 -16.09 -15.12
CA PHE A 150 6.88 -15.26 -16.00
C PHE A 150 7.03 -15.87 -17.40
N TRP A 151 7.24 -17.18 -17.51
CA TRP A 151 7.36 -17.85 -18.81
C TRP A 151 6.06 -17.89 -19.60
N ARG A 152 4.91 -18.04 -18.94
CA ARG A 152 3.60 -17.89 -19.58
C ARG A 152 3.43 -16.48 -20.15
N CYS A 153 3.72 -15.46 -19.36
CA CYS A 153 3.67 -14.09 -19.86
C CYS A 153 4.67 -13.85 -20.99
N ARG A 154 5.88 -14.44 -20.90
CA ARG A 154 6.93 -14.32 -21.92
C ARG A 154 6.54 -14.96 -23.26
N GLN A 155 5.61 -15.90 -23.31
CA GLN A 155 5.11 -16.41 -24.60
C GLN A 155 4.40 -15.31 -25.43
N LEU A 156 4.00 -14.20 -24.80
CA LEU A 156 3.39 -13.07 -25.48
C LEU A 156 4.42 -12.11 -26.11
N PHE A 157 5.74 -12.35 -25.96
CA PHE A 157 6.79 -11.48 -26.49
C PHE A 157 8.19 -12.12 -26.67
N GLY A 158 8.83 -11.85 -27.80
CA GLY A 158 10.17 -12.29 -28.18
C GLY A 158 11.30 -11.29 -27.88
N LYS A 159 12.50 -11.55 -28.44
CA LYS A 159 13.67 -10.64 -28.31
C LYS A 159 13.61 -9.43 -29.25
N THR A 160 12.91 -9.56 -30.37
CA THR A 160 12.84 -8.58 -31.47
C THR A 160 11.39 -8.20 -31.80
N TRP A 161 10.42 -8.68 -31.02
CA TRP A 161 8.99 -8.44 -31.21
C TRP A 161 8.25 -8.65 -29.88
N GLY A 162 7.12 -7.98 -29.67
CA GLY A 162 6.27 -8.16 -28.49
C GLY A 162 6.22 -6.95 -27.56
N LEU A 163 6.12 -7.20 -26.25
CA LEU A 163 5.88 -6.16 -25.23
C LEU A 163 7.07 -5.21 -25.11
N ASN A 164 6.75 -3.92 -25.08
CA ASN A 164 7.70 -2.85 -24.79
C ASN A 164 8.47 -3.15 -23.47
N PRO A 165 9.81 -2.96 -23.41
CA PRO A 165 10.61 -3.17 -22.21
C PRO A 165 10.03 -2.57 -20.93
N ARG A 166 9.36 -1.41 -21.05
CA ARG A 166 8.65 -0.76 -19.95
C ARG A 166 7.53 -1.63 -19.38
N ILE A 167 6.75 -2.27 -20.24
CA ILE A 167 5.66 -3.18 -19.86
C ILE A 167 6.25 -4.46 -19.24
N SER A 168 7.30 -5.03 -19.83
CA SER A 168 7.97 -6.21 -19.28
C SER A 168 8.57 -5.94 -17.89
N LEU A 169 9.19 -4.78 -17.69
CA LEU A 169 9.72 -4.36 -16.41
C LEU A 169 8.59 -4.15 -15.39
N TRP A 170 7.50 -3.49 -15.79
CA TRP A 170 6.32 -3.30 -14.96
C TRP A 170 5.69 -4.63 -14.55
N MET A 171 5.55 -5.59 -15.47
CA MET A 171 5.01 -6.91 -15.16
C MET A 171 5.88 -7.64 -14.14
N TYR A 172 7.21 -7.55 -14.26
CA TYR A 172 8.11 -8.12 -13.26
C TYR A 172 7.97 -7.42 -11.90
N THR A 173 8.02 -6.08 -11.86
CA THR A 173 8.03 -5.29 -10.62
C THR A 173 6.68 -5.29 -9.91
N ALA A 174 5.56 -5.30 -10.64
CA ALA A 174 4.21 -5.12 -10.12
C ALA A 174 3.43 -6.43 -9.96
N VAL A 175 3.77 -7.49 -10.70
CA VAL A 175 3.04 -8.77 -10.65
C VAL A 175 3.89 -9.89 -10.09
N ILE A 176 5.01 -10.20 -10.75
CA ILE A 176 5.83 -11.38 -10.41
C ILE A 176 6.53 -11.20 -9.06
N ARG A 177 7.17 -10.05 -8.84
CA ARG A 177 7.93 -9.78 -7.62
C ARG A 177 7.05 -9.73 -6.37
N PRO A 178 5.90 -9.01 -6.34
CA PRO A 178 5.04 -9.01 -5.14
C PRO A 178 4.44 -10.38 -4.85
N ALA A 179 4.09 -11.16 -5.88
CA ALA A 179 3.60 -12.53 -5.70
C ALA A 179 4.67 -13.43 -5.05
N PHE A 180 5.92 -13.30 -5.50
CA PHE A 180 7.05 -14.01 -4.93
C PHE A 180 7.36 -13.56 -3.48
N LEU A 181 7.34 -12.25 -3.21
CA LEU A 181 7.62 -11.65 -1.90
C LEU A 181 6.47 -11.79 -0.90
N TYR A 182 5.45 -12.60 -1.22
CA TYR A 182 4.39 -12.92 -0.28
C TYR A 182 4.97 -13.51 1.01
N ALA A 183 4.44 -13.07 2.16
CA ALA A 183 4.89 -13.47 3.50
C ALA A 183 6.38 -13.27 3.80
N VAL A 184 7.08 -12.40 3.07
CA VAL A 184 8.53 -12.16 3.24
C VAL A 184 8.94 -11.78 4.66
N ILE A 185 8.05 -11.13 5.41
CA ILE A 185 8.25 -10.81 6.84
C ILE A 185 8.66 -12.03 7.67
N VAL A 186 8.24 -13.23 7.29
CA VAL A 186 8.51 -14.48 8.01
C VAL A 186 9.81 -15.15 7.53
N TRP A 187 10.01 -15.22 6.21
CA TRP A 187 11.09 -16.03 5.63
C TRP A 187 12.33 -15.23 5.22
N TRP A 188 12.33 -13.89 5.27
CA TRP A 188 13.48 -13.09 4.84
C TRP A 188 14.83 -13.49 5.48
N PRO A 189 14.95 -14.02 6.72
CA PRO A 189 16.25 -14.43 7.24
C PRO A 189 16.91 -15.54 6.40
N ALA A 190 16.11 -16.35 5.70
CA ALA A 190 16.58 -17.37 4.78
C ALA A 190 17.44 -16.77 3.65
N THR A 191 17.22 -15.51 3.30
CA THR A 191 17.98 -14.78 2.27
C THR A 191 19.44 -14.53 2.66
N ARG A 192 19.83 -14.74 3.92
CA ARG A 192 21.24 -14.71 4.34
C ARG A 192 22.05 -15.90 3.79
N ARG A 193 21.38 -16.99 3.42
CA ARG A 193 22.00 -18.21 2.91
C ARG A 193 22.35 -18.07 1.43
N LEU A 194 23.59 -18.39 1.06
CA LEU A 194 24.10 -18.22 -0.31
C LEU A 194 23.27 -18.99 -1.35
N TYR A 195 22.87 -20.22 -1.04
CA TYR A 195 22.02 -21.04 -1.91
C TYR A 195 20.71 -20.32 -2.29
N ILE A 196 20.01 -19.76 -1.30
CA ILE A 196 18.79 -18.98 -1.51
C ILE A 196 19.10 -17.73 -2.36
N ARG A 197 20.16 -16.98 -2.04
CA ARG A 197 20.55 -15.80 -2.84
C ARG A 197 20.78 -16.14 -4.31
N GLN A 198 21.40 -17.29 -4.61
CA GLN A 198 21.61 -17.76 -5.97
C GLN A 198 20.30 -18.08 -6.68
N GLN A 199 19.34 -18.73 -6.01
CA GLN A 199 18.00 -18.98 -6.58
C GLN A 199 17.27 -17.66 -6.91
N LEU A 200 17.30 -16.69 -5.99
CA LEU A 200 16.70 -15.37 -6.19
C LEU A 200 17.37 -14.61 -7.34
N SER A 201 18.69 -14.68 -7.43
CA SER A 201 19.46 -14.06 -8.52
C SER A 201 19.10 -14.68 -9.87
N ARG A 202 18.93 -16.01 -9.96
CA ARG A 202 18.48 -16.68 -11.19
C ARG A 202 17.08 -16.20 -11.61
N LEU A 203 16.14 -16.09 -10.67
CA LEU A 203 14.79 -15.59 -10.96
C LEU A 203 14.81 -14.15 -11.49
N GLN A 204 15.52 -13.24 -10.82
CA GLN A 204 15.63 -11.84 -11.25
C GLN A 204 16.39 -11.71 -12.57
N ARG A 205 17.47 -12.48 -12.77
CA ARG A 205 18.26 -12.49 -14.02
C ARG A 205 17.39 -12.78 -15.24
N MET A 206 16.47 -13.74 -15.15
CA MET A 206 15.56 -14.04 -16.28
C MET A 206 14.73 -12.81 -16.66
N ALA A 207 14.19 -12.09 -15.67
CA ALA A 207 13.46 -10.87 -15.90
C ALA A 207 14.36 -9.78 -16.50
N CYS A 208 15.55 -9.56 -15.95
CA CYS A 208 16.49 -8.57 -16.45
C CYS A 208 16.88 -8.79 -17.91
N ILE A 209 17.21 -10.04 -18.30
CA ILE A 209 17.53 -10.39 -19.69
C ILE A 209 16.32 -10.15 -20.59
N SER A 210 15.13 -10.48 -20.12
CA SER A 210 13.92 -10.31 -20.92
C SER A 210 13.54 -8.85 -21.14
N VAL A 211 13.79 -7.98 -20.17
CA VAL A 211 13.53 -6.54 -20.28
C VAL A 211 14.57 -5.86 -21.16
N THR A 212 15.85 -6.22 -21.01
CA THR A 212 16.95 -5.55 -21.71
C THR A 212 17.24 -6.12 -23.10
N GLY A 213 16.78 -7.33 -23.42
CA GLY A 213 17.19 -8.05 -24.62
C GLY A 213 18.67 -8.49 -24.61
N ALA A 214 19.39 -8.30 -23.50
CA ALA A 214 20.82 -8.55 -23.41
C ALA A 214 21.22 -10.02 -23.64
N MET A 215 22.48 -10.24 -24.03
CA MET A 215 23.03 -11.58 -24.22
C MET A 215 22.98 -12.38 -22.91
N ARG A 216 22.82 -13.71 -23.01
CA ARG A 216 22.82 -14.63 -21.86
C ARG A 216 24.13 -14.63 -21.08
N THR A 217 25.21 -14.10 -21.65
CA THR A 217 26.53 -13.94 -21.01
C THR A 217 26.68 -12.61 -20.26
N ALA A 218 25.75 -11.67 -20.41
CA ALA A 218 25.82 -10.36 -19.76
C ALA A 218 25.82 -10.52 -18.22
N PRO A 219 26.68 -9.80 -17.46
CA PRO A 219 26.74 -9.90 -16.01
C PRO A 219 25.40 -9.50 -15.35
N THR A 220 24.87 -10.33 -14.42
CA THR A 220 23.56 -10.05 -13.77
C THR A 220 23.57 -8.68 -13.08
N GLU A 221 24.64 -8.37 -12.36
CA GLU A 221 24.78 -7.15 -11.59
C GLU A 221 24.75 -5.90 -12.48
N ALA A 222 25.29 -6.01 -13.71
CA ALA A 222 25.21 -4.93 -14.70
C ALA A 222 23.79 -4.71 -15.20
N LEU A 223 23.02 -5.79 -15.43
CA LEU A 223 21.63 -5.68 -15.84
C LEU A 223 20.74 -5.13 -14.72
N GLU A 224 20.98 -5.54 -13.48
CA GLU A 224 20.30 -5.02 -12.28
C GLU A 224 20.57 -3.52 -12.13
N ALA A 225 21.82 -3.07 -12.27
CA ALA A 225 22.18 -1.66 -12.24
C ALA A 225 21.52 -0.85 -13.37
N LEU A 226 21.54 -1.36 -14.61
CA LEU A 226 20.86 -0.73 -15.76
C LEU A 226 19.36 -0.52 -15.52
N LEU A 227 18.71 -1.50 -14.90
CA LEU A 227 17.27 -1.46 -14.62
C LEU A 227 16.91 -0.78 -13.29
N SER A 228 17.89 -0.28 -12.55
CA SER A 228 17.72 0.23 -11.18
C SER A 228 16.96 -0.75 -10.28
N LEU A 229 17.26 -2.05 -10.45
CA LEU A 229 16.66 -3.12 -9.67
C LEU A 229 17.59 -3.50 -8.53
N PRO A 230 17.17 -3.38 -7.25
CA PRO A 230 17.92 -3.98 -6.16
C PRO A 230 17.99 -5.49 -6.35
N ARG A 231 19.10 -6.11 -5.93
CA ARG A 231 19.18 -7.58 -5.89
C ARG A 231 17.98 -8.12 -5.12
N LEU A 232 17.34 -9.16 -5.63
CA LEU A 232 16.05 -9.63 -5.10
C LEU A 232 16.10 -10.00 -3.60
N HIS A 233 17.25 -10.41 -3.08
CA HIS A 233 17.42 -10.66 -1.64
C HIS A 233 17.43 -9.38 -0.78
N ILE A 234 17.97 -8.27 -1.30
CA ILE A 234 17.92 -6.95 -0.66
C ILE A 234 16.46 -6.45 -0.68
N GLU A 235 15.75 -6.62 -1.80
CA GLU A 235 14.34 -6.25 -1.88
C GLU A 235 13.47 -7.10 -0.94
N ALA A 236 13.81 -8.38 -0.73
CA ALA A 236 13.13 -9.21 0.25
C ALA A 236 13.33 -8.69 1.68
N GLU A 237 14.55 -8.31 2.04
CA GLU A 237 14.87 -7.69 3.33
C GLU A 237 14.17 -6.33 3.50
N ALA A 238 14.18 -5.47 2.47
CA ALA A 238 13.41 -4.23 2.45
C ALA A 238 11.91 -4.48 2.64
N GLY A 239 11.36 -5.48 1.94
CA GLY A 239 9.96 -5.91 2.04
C GLY A 239 9.61 -6.37 3.46
N ALA A 240 10.51 -7.09 4.11
CA ALA A 240 10.36 -7.48 5.51
C ALA A 240 10.40 -6.26 6.44
N MET A 241 11.34 -5.33 6.26
CA MET A 241 11.39 -4.08 7.03
C MET A 241 10.08 -3.28 6.91
N ARG A 242 9.56 -3.10 5.69
CA ARG A 242 8.29 -2.40 5.43
C ARG A 242 7.12 -3.11 6.12
N ALA A 243 7.06 -4.44 6.02
CA ALA A 243 6.02 -5.23 6.64
C ALA A 243 6.09 -5.20 8.18
N SER A 244 7.29 -5.33 8.76
CA SER A 244 7.50 -5.26 10.22
C SER A 244 7.15 -3.89 10.78
N TYR A 245 7.57 -2.81 10.12
CA TYR A 245 7.18 -1.46 10.54
C TYR A 245 5.67 -1.27 10.45
N ARG A 246 5.02 -1.75 9.38
CA ARG A 246 3.56 -1.73 9.28
C ARG A 246 2.90 -2.46 10.45
N VAL A 247 3.36 -3.66 10.82
CA VAL A 247 2.79 -4.42 11.95
C VAL A 247 3.05 -3.71 13.30
N LYS A 248 4.22 -3.06 13.46
CA LYS A 248 4.53 -2.19 14.62
C LYS A 248 3.49 -1.09 14.78
N GLN A 249 3.14 -0.40 13.70
CA GLN A 249 2.15 0.69 13.74
C GLN A 249 0.77 0.24 14.21
N TRP A 250 0.40 -1.01 13.94
CA TRP A 250 -0.88 -1.56 14.37
C TRP A 250 -0.87 -2.05 15.82
N ARG A 251 0.24 -1.83 16.56
CA ARG A 251 0.48 -2.36 17.91
C ARG A 251 0.32 -3.88 17.99
N GLN A 252 0.51 -4.55 16.86
CA GLN A 252 0.43 -6.01 16.73
C GLN A 252 1.82 -6.65 16.74
N TRP A 253 2.88 -5.85 16.67
CA TRP A 253 4.25 -6.34 16.78
C TRP A 253 4.57 -6.71 18.22
N ARG A 254 4.83 -8.00 18.46
CA ARG A 254 5.19 -8.54 19.79
C ARG A 254 6.66 -8.88 19.95
N GLY A 255 7.46 -8.70 18.90
CA GLY A 255 8.88 -9.02 18.91
C GLY A 255 9.68 -8.03 19.77
N ARG A 256 10.57 -8.55 20.61
CA ARG A 256 11.52 -7.81 21.44
C ARG A 256 12.81 -7.56 20.66
N VAL A 257 13.58 -6.55 21.08
CA VAL A 257 14.87 -6.21 20.45
C VAL A 257 15.87 -7.37 20.51
N GLN A 258 15.79 -8.19 21.55
CA GLN A 258 16.63 -9.38 21.74
C GLN A 258 16.22 -10.57 20.85
N ASP A 259 15.05 -10.50 20.21
CA ASP A 259 14.54 -11.61 19.41
C ASP A 259 15.25 -11.64 18.05
N GLY A 260 15.87 -12.79 17.75
CA GLY A 260 16.52 -13.05 16.47
C GLY A 260 15.57 -13.42 15.35
N GLY A 261 16.15 -13.90 14.23
CA GLY A 261 15.37 -14.42 13.11
C GLY A 261 14.54 -13.34 12.42
N HIS A 262 13.26 -13.63 12.17
CA HIS A 262 12.40 -12.80 11.33
C HIS A 262 12.03 -11.45 11.96
N VAL A 263 12.04 -11.37 13.29
CA VAL A 263 11.83 -10.13 14.08
C VAL A 263 12.96 -9.12 13.87
N SER A 264 14.17 -9.60 13.58
CA SER A 264 15.36 -8.74 13.49
C SER A 264 15.34 -7.74 12.32
N ALA A 265 14.41 -7.84 11.37
CA ALA A 265 14.25 -6.84 10.31
C ALA A 265 13.85 -5.47 10.87
N LEU A 266 12.98 -5.42 11.88
CA LEU A 266 12.61 -4.16 12.51
C LEU A 266 13.77 -3.59 13.33
N ASN A 267 14.50 -4.45 14.04
CA ASN A 267 15.63 -4.03 14.86
C ASN A 267 16.73 -3.40 13.99
N GLN A 268 17.07 -4.02 12.86
CA GLN A 268 18.03 -3.45 11.90
C GLN A 268 17.60 -2.08 11.36
N LEU A 269 16.31 -1.91 11.10
CA LEU A 269 15.77 -0.64 10.64
C LEU A 269 15.87 0.44 11.72
N VAL A 270 15.54 0.11 12.97
CA VAL A 270 15.57 1.02 14.12
C VAL A 270 16.99 1.36 14.58
N GLU A 271 17.90 0.38 14.59
CA GLU A 271 19.32 0.60 14.93
C GLU A 271 19.97 1.61 13.98
N ARG A 272 19.57 1.57 12.71
CA ARG A 272 20.06 2.49 11.68
C ARG A 272 19.45 3.89 11.82
N ASP A 273 18.16 3.97 12.12
CA ASP A 273 17.43 5.22 12.28
C ASP A 273 16.59 5.17 13.56
N LYS A 274 17.20 5.62 14.66
CA LYS A 274 16.58 5.64 15.99
C LYS A 274 15.29 6.47 16.02
N LEU A 275 15.11 7.40 15.08
CA LEU A 275 13.88 8.20 15.00
C LEU A 275 12.65 7.32 14.75
N LEU A 276 12.82 6.15 14.14
CA LEU A 276 11.73 5.20 13.86
C LEU A 276 11.14 4.55 15.13
N GLU A 277 11.72 4.81 16.31
CA GLU A 277 11.12 4.51 17.61
C GLU A 277 10.01 5.49 17.99
N ALA A 278 10.04 6.71 17.45
CA ALA A 278 9.05 7.73 17.72
C ALA A 278 7.63 7.30 17.30
N PRO A 279 6.59 7.90 17.93
CA PRO A 279 5.21 7.69 17.49
C PRO A 279 5.05 8.03 16.01
N SER A 280 4.24 7.26 15.28
CA SER A 280 3.88 7.63 13.90
C SER A 280 2.49 8.24 13.84
N ASP A 281 2.30 9.09 12.83
CA ASP A 281 1.02 9.71 12.53
C ASP A 281 -0.01 8.69 12.04
N LYS A 282 0.41 7.52 11.55
CA LYS A 282 -0.50 6.51 11.04
C LYS A 282 -1.26 5.83 12.19
N ILE A 283 -2.59 5.92 12.17
CA ILE A 283 -3.48 5.26 13.12
C ILE A 283 -4.39 4.22 12.45
N PRO A 284 -4.95 3.28 13.24
CA PRO A 284 -6.04 2.44 12.77
C PRO A 284 -7.19 3.28 12.22
N LEU A 285 -7.87 2.73 11.20
CA LEU A 285 -9.00 3.41 10.57
C LEU A 285 -10.08 3.76 11.60
N THR A 286 -10.28 5.06 11.79
CA THR A 286 -11.28 5.64 12.68
C THR A 286 -12.33 6.36 11.85
N TYR A 287 -13.60 6.25 12.27
CA TYR A 287 -14.72 6.89 11.58
C TYR A 287 -15.26 8.07 12.39
N VAL A 288 -15.37 9.25 11.76
CA VAL A 288 -15.98 10.44 12.35
C VAL A 288 -17.00 10.99 11.35
N PHE A 289 -18.28 10.67 11.56
CA PHE A 289 -19.36 11.05 10.63
C PHE A 289 -19.92 12.45 10.91
N LYS A 290 -20.09 12.81 12.19
CA LYS A 290 -20.62 14.11 12.58
C LYS A 290 -19.49 15.14 12.61
N LYS A 291 -19.62 16.19 11.78
CA LYS A 291 -18.69 17.32 11.74
C LYS A 291 -19.47 18.57 12.15
N ASN A 292 -19.03 19.26 13.20
CA ASN A 292 -19.63 20.53 13.64
C ASN A 292 -19.01 21.75 12.92
N TYR A 293 -18.54 21.53 11.69
CA TYR A 293 -17.92 22.53 10.83
C TYR A 293 -18.23 22.20 9.38
N THR A 294 -18.17 23.19 8.52
CA THR A 294 -18.34 22.99 7.07
C THR A 294 -17.02 23.15 6.34
N VAL A 295 -16.87 22.44 5.21
CA VAL A 295 -15.71 22.55 4.32
C VAL A 295 -16.21 22.95 2.95
N GLU A 296 -15.70 24.07 2.46
CA GLU A 296 -16.07 24.64 1.17
C GLU A 296 -14.84 24.75 0.27
N ILE A 297 -14.95 24.14 -0.91
CA ILE A 297 -13.94 24.19 -1.95
C ILE A 297 -14.65 24.79 -3.17
N PRO A 298 -14.60 26.12 -3.36
CA PRO A 298 -15.29 26.78 -4.46
C PRO A 298 -14.70 26.34 -5.80
N SER A 299 -15.54 26.31 -6.84
CA SER A 299 -15.04 26.16 -8.21
C SER A 299 -14.30 27.43 -8.63
N ARG A 300 -13.51 27.34 -9.70
CA ARG A 300 -12.76 28.49 -10.22
C ARG A 300 -13.69 29.63 -10.65
N GLU A 301 -14.86 29.30 -11.19
CA GLU A 301 -15.86 30.28 -11.60
C GLU A 301 -16.43 31.02 -10.39
N VAL A 302 -16.76 30.30 -9.31
CA VAL A 302 -17.27 30.88 -8.07
C VAL A 302 -16.21 31.78 -7.42
N TRP A 303 -14.95 31.33 -7.40
CA TRP A 303 -13.84 32.13 -6.88
C TRP A 303 -13.69 33.44 -7.66
N ASN A 304 -13.69 33.40 -8.99
CA ASN A 304 -13.47 34.58 -9.83
C ASN A 304 -14.61 35.60 -9.79
N GLN A 305 -15.82 35.20 -9.37
CA GLN A 305 -16.97 36.10 -9.30
C GLN A 305 -16.84 37.11 -8.15
N ASP A 306 -16.56 36.63 -6.94
CA ASP A 306 -16.40 37.49 -5.76
C ASP A 306 -15.50 36.80 -4.71
N PRO A 307 -14.16 36.90 -4.86
CA PRO A 307 -13.22 36.35 -3.90
C PRO A 307 -13.39 36.94 -2.51
N ASP A 308 -13.68 38.24 -2.42
CA ASP A 308 -13.75 38.98 -1.15
C ASP A 308 -14.95 38.51 -0.32
N ALA A 309 -16.12 38.30 -0.92
CA ALA A 309 -17.25 37.71 -0.22
C ALA A 309 -16.94 36.31 0.33
N LEU A 310 -16.11 35.52 -0.36
CA LEU A 310 -15.70 34.19 0.10
C LEU A 310 -14.75 34.26 1.30
N VAL A 311 -13.92 35.30 1.42
CA VAL A 311 -12.86 35.44 2.44
C VAL A 311 -13.11 36.48 3.54
N SER A 312 -14.26 37.16 3.55
CA SER A 312 -14.53 38.29 4.47
C SER A 312 -15.60 38.02 5.55
N HIS A 313 -16.06 36.78 5.72
CA HIS A 313 -17.15 36.48 6.65
C HIS A 313 -16.68 36.27 8.10
N GLY A 314 -17.16 37.10 9.03
CA GLY A 314 -16.93 36.94 10.47
C GLY A 314 -15.47 37.13 10.91
N LEU A 315 -14.98 36.25 11.79
CA LEU A 315 -13.57 36.20 12.19
C LEU A 315 -12.77 35.43 11.13
N VAL A 316 -11.84 36.11 10.48
CA VAL A 316 -11.13 35.58 9.30
C VAL A 316 -9.69 35.25 9.67
N TRP A 317 -9.34 34.00 9.39
CA TRP A 317 -8.03 33.43 9.60
C TRP A 317 -7.52 32.77 8.32
N PHE A 318 -6.21 32.79 8.13
CA PHE A 318 -5.48 32.11 7.08
C PHE A 318 -4.43 31.21 7.69
N THR A 319 -4.18 30.06 7.07
CA THR A 319 -3.25 29.05 7.57
C THR A 319 -2.48 28.44 6.41
N ASP A 320 -1.19 28.19 6.61
CA ASP A 320 -0.33 27.55 5.62
C ASP A 320 0.72 26.65 6.29
N GLY A 321 1.24 25.68 5.54
CA GLY A 321 2.29 24.76 5.94
C GLY A 321 3.45 24.72 4.95
N SER A 322 4.67 24.92 5.44
CA SER A 322 5.87 24.96 4.60
C SER A 322 6.85 23.84 4.93
N LYS A 323 7.52 23.31 3.90
CA LYS A 323 8.64 22.37 4.02
C LYS A 323 9.81 22.86 3.19
N THR A 324 10.95 23.04 3.84
CA THR A 324 12.23 23.38 3.21
C THR A 324 13.26 22.29 3.48
N LEU A 325 14.49 22.49 3.01
CA LEU A 325 15.62 21.63 3.37
C LEU A 325 16.04 21.78 4.85
N GLU A 326 15.75 22.94 5.45
CA GLU A 326 16.11 23.27 6.83
C GLU A 326 15.14 22.65 7.83
N GLY A 327 13.85 22.63 7.51
CA GLY A 327 12.82 22.14 8.40
C GLY A 327 11.41 22.21 7.82
N THR A 328 10.43 22.01 8.69
CA THR A 328 9.01 22.15 8.41
C THR A 328 8.43 23.19 9.36
N GLY A 329 7.53 24.03 8.87
CA GLY A 329 6.87 25.05 9.69
C GLY A 329 5.40 25.20 9.34
N ALA A 330 4.65 25.76 10.28
CA ALA A 330 3.23 26.11 10.11
C ALA A 330 3.01 27.59 10.46
N GLY A 331 2.21 28.27 9.65
CA GLY A 331 1.89 29.68 9.79
C GLY A 331 0.40 29.90 10.00
N VAL A 332 0.05 30.85 10.87
CA VAL A 332 -1.34 31.27 11.09
C VAL A 332 -1.42 32.79 11.09
N ARG A 333 -2.28 33.33 10.22
CA ARG A 333 -2.59 34.75 10.14
C ARG A 333 -4.07 34.99 10.47
N GLY A 334 -4.35 35.61 11.60
CA GLY A 334 -5.64 36.22 11.87
C GLY A 334 -5.70 37.61 11.25
N VAL A 335 -6.66 37.88 10.37
CA VAL A 335 -6.94 39.24 9.85
C VAL A 335 -7.86 39.97 10.83
N ARG A 336 -8.84 39.26 11.37
CA ARG A 336 -9.76 39.72 12.41
C ARG A 336 -9.99 38.59 13.41
N PRO A 337 -9.36 38.62 14.61
CA PRO A 337 -8.40 39.61 15.13
C PRO A 337 -7.05 39.58 14.42
N ARG A 338 -6.28 40.67 14.49
CA ARG A 338 -4.89 40.70 13.99
C ARG A 338 -3.98 39.83 14.85
N VAL A 339 -3.56 38.70 14.29
CA VAL A 339 -2.72 37.70 14.96
C VAL A 339 -1.75 37.12 13.95
N GLU A 340 -0.51 36.86 14.36
CA GLU A 340 0.53 36.22 13.57
C GLU A 340 1.20 35.17 14.43
N LEU A 341 1.12 33.91 14.01
CA LEU A 341 1.76 32.81 14.70
C LEU A 341 2.61 32.02 13.70
N SER A 342 3.81 31.67 14.14
CA SER A 342 4.77 30.84 13.41
C SER A 342 5.17 29.69 14.32
N PHE A 343 5.14 28.47 13.81
CA PHE A 343 5.45 27.27 14.56
C PHE A 343 6.50 26.43 13.83
N PRO A 344 7.68 26.18 14.43
CA PRO A 344 8.59 25.16 13.94
C PRO A 344 8.04 23.77 14.24
N LEU A 345 8.08 22.87 13.26
CA LEU A 345 7.65 21.46 13.36
C LEU A 345 8.82 20.48 13.21
N GLY A 346 10.05 21.00 13.19
CA GLY A 346 11.27 20.23 13.05
C GLY A 346 11.49 19.67 11.66
N LYS A 347 12.46 18.76 11.53
CA LYS A 347 12.96 18.29 10.23
C LYS A 347 12.16 17.16 9.60
N HIS A 348 11.28 16.51 10.35
CA HIS A 348 10.70 15.22 9.95
C HIS A 348 9.21 15.27 9.63
N ALA A 349 8.52 16.37 9.98
CA ALA A 349 7.14 16.58 9.57
C ALA A 349 7.03 16.74 8.04
N SER A 350 5.93 16.24 7.47
CA SER A 350 5.57 16.48 6.06
C SER A 350 4.84 17.81 5.85
N VAL A 351 4.83 18.34 4.62
CA VAL A 351 4.02 19.53 4.25
C VAL A 351 2.57 19.32 4.67
N PHE A 352 1.97 18.18 4.30
CA PHE A 352 0.59 17.85 4.64
C PHE A 352 0.31 17.92 6.15
N GLN A 353 1.23 17.44 6.99
CA GLN A 353 1.04 17.55 8.44
C GLN A 353 1.16 18.98 8.92
N ALA A 354 2.04 19.79 8.33
CA ALA A 354 2.18 21.20 8.66
C ALA A 354 0.91 21.98 8.37
N GLU A 355 0.28 21.71 7.23
CA GLU A 355 -0.99 22.30 6.80
C GLU A 355 -2.12 22.01 7.78
N VAL A 356 -2.29 20.73 8.15
CA VAL A 356 -3.31 20.32 9.12
C VAL A 356 -2.97 20.86 10.52
N PHE A 357 -1.69 20.92 10.88
CA PHE A 357 -1.24 21.52 12.13
C PHE A 357 -1.53 23.02 12.18
N ALA A 358 -1.34 23.76 11.09
CA ALA A 358 -1.64 25.19 11.00
C ALA A 358 -3.13 25.46 11.30
N ILE A 359 -4.03 24.65 10.72
CA ILE A 359 -5.46 24.68 11.04
C ILE A 359 -5.69 24.38 12.52
N SER A 360 -5.07 23.33 13.07
CA SER A 360 -5.18 23.00 14.51
C SER A 360 -4.72 24.15 15.41
N ALA A 361 -3.60 24.79 15.08
CA ALA A 361 -3.06 25.92 15.83
C ALA A 361 -3.99 27.13 15.79
N CYS A 362 -4.57 27.43 14.63
CA CYS A 362 -5.61 28.45 14.48
C CYS A 362 -6.84 28.14 15.35
N VAL A 363 -7.29 26.89 15.35
CA VAL A 363 -8.43 26.45 16.18
C VAL A 363 -8.11 26.57 17.67
N SER A 364 -6.91 26.15 18.09
CA SER A 364 -6.46 26.30 19.48
C SER A 364 -6.42 27.77 19.91
N GLU A 365 -5.97 28.68 19.06
CA GLU A 365 -5.98 30.12 19.34
C GLU A 365 -7.42 30.66 19.51
N ASN A 366 -8.34 30.25 18.63
CA ASN A 366 -9.75 30.64 18.75
C ASN A 366 -10.42 30.06 20.01
N LEU A 367 -10.07 28.83 20.41
CA LEU A 367 -10.55 28.22 21.66
C LEU A 367 -10.02 28.97 22.89
N LYS A 368 -8.74 29.36 22.91
CA LYS A 368 -8.13 30.16 23.99
C LYS A 368 -8.81 31.52 24.17
N ARG A 369 -9.22 32.14 23.06
CA ARG A 369 -9.96 33.42 23.07
C ARG A 369 -11.38 33.30 23.59
N GLY A 370 -11.92 32.08 23.70
CA GLY A 370 -13.24 31.84 24.30
C GLY A 370 -14.41 32.38 23.49
N TYR A 371 -14.26 32.53 22.16
CA TYR A 371 -15.34 33.01 21.30
C TYR A 371 -16.59 32.13 21.41
N SER A 372 -17.76 32.76 21.45
CA SER A 372 -19.06 32.10 21.49
C SER A 372 -20.05 32.82 20.57
N ASN A 373 -20.91 32.05 19.91
CA ASN A 373 -21.88 32.49 18.92
C ASN A 373 -21.25 33.31 17.77
N GLN A 374 -19.99 33.04 17.43
CA GLN A 374 -19.29 33.71 16.34
C GLN A 374 -19.30 32.89 15.05
N HIS A 375 -19.12 33.59 13.93
CA HIS A 375 -18.78 32.98 12.65
C HIS A 375 -17.27 33.00 12.51
N ILE A 376 -16.64 31.82 12.48
CA ILE A 376 -15.19 31.67 12.36
C ILE A 376 -14.89 31.04 11.01
N GLN A 377 -14.09 31.75 10.23
CA GLN A 377 -13.67 31.32 8.92
C GLN A 377 -12.17 31.10 8.90
N ILE A 378 -11.77 29.89 8.49
CA ILE A 378 -10.36 29.49 8.38
C ILE A 378 -10.11 29.16 6.91
N CYS A 379 -9.22 29.93 6.28
CA CYS A 379 -8.86 29.84 4.88
C CYS A 379 -7.51 29.12 4.75
N THR A 380 -7.40 28.18 3.81
CA THR A 380 -6.17 27.43 3.51
C THR A 380 -6.12 27.11 2.03
N ASP A 381 -4.94 27.08 1.44
CA ASP A 381 -4.74 26.62 0.06
C ASP A 381 -4.51 25.10 -0.06
N SER A 382 -4.47 24.40 1.07
CA SER A 382 -4.30 22.95 1.12
C SER A 382 -5.60 22.18 0.88
N GLN A 383 -5.92 21.90 -0.39
CA GLN A 383 -7.04 21.01 -0.73
C GLN A 383 -6.88 19.63 -0.06
N ALA A 384 -5.65 19.14 0.07
CA ALA A 384 -5.36 17.86 0.72
C ALA A 384 -5.81 17.86 2.19
N ALA A 385 -5.51 18.92 2.95
CA ALA A 385 -5.96 19.07 4.33
C ALA A 385 -7.49 19.13 4.43
N LEU A 386 -8.13 19.92 3.55
CA LEU A 386 -9.59 20.06 3.53
C LEU A 386 -10.30 18.75 3.17
N HIS A 387 -9.81 18.00 2.18
CA HIS A 387 -10.35 16.68 1.84
C HIS A 387 -10.16 15.68 2.99
N ALA A 388 -9.02 15.72 3.68
CA ALA A 388 -8.77 14.86 4.83
C ALA A 388 -9.71 15.17 6.01
N LEU A 389 -9.95 16.45 6.31
CA LEU A 389 -10.86 16.89 7.38
C LEU A 389 -12.33 16.63 7.03
N LYS A 390 -12.71 16.79 5.75
CA LYS A 390 -14.06 16.47 5.26
C LYS A 390 -14.35 14.97 5.29
N SER A 391 -13.34 14.13 5.08
CA SER A 391 -13.49 12.67 5.04
C SER A 391 -14.03 12.11 6.37
N PRO A 392 -15.01 11.19 6.32
CA PRO A 392 -15.43 10.45 7.51
C PRO A 392 -14.41 9.36 7.90
N ARG A 393 -13.54 8.94 6.97
CA ARG A 393 -12.52 7.90 7.17
C ARG A 393 -11.19 8.56 7.49
N ILE A 394 -10.71 8.40 8.71
CA ILE A 394 -9.46 9.02 9.20
C ILE A 394 -8.43 7.93 9.52
N THR A 395 -7.20 8.12 9.06
CA THR A 395 -6.06 7.23 9.34
C THR A 395 -4.79 7.97 9.76
N SER A 396 -4.90 9.28 10.03
CA SER A 396 -3.82 10.15 10.49
C SER A 396 -4.21 10.71 11.86
N GLN A 397 -3.28 10.67 12.81
CA GLN A 397 -3.44 11.17 14.16
C GLN A 397 -3.63 12.69 14.15
N VAL A 398 -2.80 13.41 13.41
CA VAL A 398 -2.87 14.89 13.30
C VAL A 398 -4.22 15.31 12.71
N VAL A 399 -4.76 14.58 11.74
CA VAL A 399 -6.11 14.84 11.17
C VAL A 399 -7.22 14.54 12.19
N LEU A 400 -7.08 13.48 12.99
CA LEU A 400 -8.05 13.14 14.02
C LEU A 400 -8.09 14.20 15.13
N GLU A 401 -6.93 14.62 15.61
CA GLU A 401 -6.78 15.69 16.61
C GLU A 401 -7.34 17.00 16.10
N CYS A 402 -7.01 17.40 14.87
CA CYS A 402 -7.57 18.59 14.24
C CYS A 402 -9.11 18.52 14.13
N THR A 403 -9.63 17.37 13.70
CA THR A 403 -11.09 17.13 13.61
C THR A 403 -11.77 17.29 14.96
N ASN A 404 -11.18 16.76 16.02
CA ASN A 404 -11.73 16.85 17.39
C ASN A 404 -11.69 18.30 17.89
N SER A 405 -10.60 19.02 17.66
CA SER A 405 -10.46 20.44 18.01
C SER A 405 -11.48 21.31 17.27
N LEU A 406 -11.65 21.09 15.96
CA LEU A 406 -12.67 21.77 15.16
C LEU A 406 -14.08 21.45 15.65
N ALA A 407 -14.35 20.19 16.00
CA ALA A 407 -15.64 19.79 16.54
C ALA A 407 -15.96 20.49 17.87
N ALA A 408 -14.95 20.67 18.74
CA ALA A 408 -15.06 21.42 19.99
C ALA A 408 -15.33 22.91 19.74
N LEU A 409 -14.59 23.55 18.83
CA LEU A 409 -14.81 24.95 18.46
C LEU A 409 -16.22 25.16 17.87
N GLY A 410 -16.67 24.21 17.05
CA GLY A 410 -17.99 24.19 16.42
C GLY A 410 -19.16 23.91 17.37
N GLN A 411 -18.94 23.58 18.64
CA GLN A 411 -20.04 23.42 19.61
C GLN A 411 -20.69 24.75 19.97
N ARG A 412 -19.92 25.85 19.95
CA ARG A 412 -20.37 27.19 20.36
C ARG A 412 -20.33 28.20 19.22
N ASN A 413 -19.78 27.84 18.07
CA ASN A 413 -19.53 28.75 16.96
C ASN A 413 -19.89 28.09 15.63
N LYS A 414 -20.15 28.92 14.60
CA LYS A 414 -20.27 28.44 13.22
C LYS A 414 -18.91 28.48 12.56
N VAL A 415 -18.28 27.31 12.40
CA VAL A 415 -16.94 27.17 11.82
C VAL A 415 -17.03 26.76 10.36
N ARG A 416 -16.38 27.53 9.48
CA ARG A 416 -16.28 27.26 8.03
C ARG A 416 -14.80 27.20 7.63
N LEU A 417 -14.40 26.08 7.03
CA LEU A 417 -13.11 25.93 6.36
C LEU A 417 -13.28 26.23 4.88
N VAL A 418 -12.43 27.08 4.32
CA VAL A 418 -12.55 27.59 2.94
C VAL A 418 -11.25 27.35 2.21
N TRP A 419 -11.33 26.76 1.03
CA TRP A 419 -10.18 26.70 0.14
C TRP A 419 -9.94 28.05 -0.55
N VAL A 420 -8.69 28.50 -0.58
CA VAL A 420 -8.23 29.65 -1.36
C VAL A 420 -7.11 29.22 -2.32
N PRO A 421 -6.93 29.84 -3.48
CA PRO A 421 -5.82 29.52 -4.36
C PRO A 421 -4.49 30.03 -3.78
N GLY A 422 -3.50 29.15 -3.71
CA GLY A 422 -2.14 29.50 -3.30
C GLY A 422 -1.42 30.38 -4.33
N HIS A 423 -0.48 31.20 -3.86
CA HIS A 423 0.35 32.11 -4.68
C HIS A 423 -0.44 32.97 -5.69
N SER A 424 -1.66 33.35 -5.31
CA SER A 424 -2.60 34.07 -6.18
C SER A 424 -2.89 35.48 -5.67
N GLY A 425 -2.05 36.02 -4.77
CA GLY A 425 -2.14 37.40 -4.29
C GLY A 425 -3.20 37.63 -3.21
N VAL A 426 -3.71 36.57 -2.58
CA VAL A 426 -4.61 36.69 -1.41
C VAL A 426 -3.78 37.11 -0.20
N ALA A 427 -3.82 38.39 0.16
CA ALA A 427 -2.91 38.99 1.15
C ALA A 427 -2.78 38.19 2.45
N GLY A 428 -3.88 37.72 3.03
CA GLY A 428 -3.85 36.91 4.25
C GLY A 428 -3.20 35.53 4.07
N ASN A 429 -3.30 34.91 2.88
CA ASN A 429 -2.65 33.65 2.56
C ASN A 429 -1.15 33.84 2.35
N GLU A 430 -0.74 34.88 1.62
CA GLU A 430 0.67 35.20 1.42
C GLU A 430 1.37 35.50 2.76
N GLU A 431 0.70 36.21 3.68
CA GLU A 431 1.19 36.42 5.05
C GLU A 431 1.32 35.11 5.84
N ALA A 432 0.36 34.18 5.70
CA ALA A 432 0.43 32.87 6.33
C ALA A 432 1.60 32.03 5.76
N ASP A 433 1.87 32.08 4.45
CA ASP A 433 3.01 31.41 3.81
C ASP A 433 4.35 31.96 4.28
N VAL A 434 4.46 33.29 4.44
CA VAL A 434 5.66 33.90 5.05
C VAL A 434 5.87 33.40 6.48
N LEU A 435 4.80 33.30 7.28
CA LEU A 435 4.88 32.77 8.65
C LEU A 435 5.24 31.28 8.68
N ALA A 436 4.70 30.48 7.75
CA ALA A 436 5.01 29.06 7.65
C ALA A 436 6.48 28.83 7.25
N ARG A 437 7.00 29.64 6.31
CA ARG A 437 8.42 29.63 5.94
C ARG A 437 9.31 30.05 7.10
N LYS A 438 8.94 31.10 7.83
CA LYS A 438 9.64 31.50 9.06
C LYS A 438 9.72 30.33 10.05
N GLY A 439 8.60 29.65 10.30
CA GLY A 439 8.58 28.46 11.16
C GLY A 439 9.45 27.32 10.65
N SER A 440 9.59 27.16 9.32
CA SER A 440 10.42 26.11 8.72
C SER A 440 11.93 26.35 8.85
N SER A 441 12.34 27.63 8.96
CA SER A 441 13.73 28.04 9.18
C SER A 441 14.06 28.20 10.66
N ASP A 442 13.05 28.39 11.52
CA ASP A 442 13.23 28.44 12.97
C ASP A 442 13.62 27.07 13.54
N THR A 443 14.46 27.08 14.58
CA THR A 443 14.87 25.84 15.27
C THR A 443 13.77 25.39 16.23
N LEU A 444 13.33 24.13 16.11
CA LEU A 444 12.39 23.53 17.05
C LEU A 444 13.01 23.45 18.47
N THR A 445 12.30 23.98 19.46
CA THR A 445 12.62 23.80 20.88
C THR A 445 11.97 22.53 21.43
N GLY A 446 12.76 21.50 21.69
CA GLY A 446 12.31 20.23 22.27
C GLY A 446 12.86 19.00 21.53
N PRO A 447 12.46 17.79 21.94
CA PRO A 447 12.85 16.56 21.24
C PRO A 447 12.14 16.48 19.88
N GLU A 448 12.87 16.01 18.86
CA GLU A 448 12.26 15.61 17.59
C GLU A 448 11.80 14.15 17.63
N PRO A 449 10.73 13.80 16.88
CA PRO A 449 9.91 14.68 16.03
C PRO A 449 8.81 15.41 16.84
N ALA A 450 8.49 16.66 16.48
CA ALA A 450 7.46 17.47 17.16
C ALA A 450 6.05 16.86 17.10
N ILE A 451 5.77 16.18 16.00
CA ILE A 451 4.52 15.46 15.72
C ILE A 451 4.87 14.04 15.26
N GLY A 452 3.90 13.14 15.30
CA GLY A 452 4.11 11.75 14.88
C GLY A 452 4.73 11.66 13.48
N LEU A 453 5.67 10.75 13.27
CA LEU A 453 6.34 10.59 11.98
C LEU A 453 5.35 10.29 10.86
N PRO A 454 5.45 10.96 9.69
CA PRO A 454 4.62 10.62 8.55
C PRO A 454 4.94 9.22 8.06
N TYR A 455 3.95 8.49 7.56
CA TYR A 455 4.13 7.11 7.07
C TYR A 455 5.12 7.02 5.89
N SER A 456 5.36 8.12 5.17
CA SER A 456 6.35 8.20 4.10
C SER A 456 7.80 8.19 4.60
N TYR A 457 8.06 8.66 5.83
CA TYR A 457 9.40 8.72 6.41
C TYR A 457 10.10 7.34 6.52
N PRO A 458 9.52 6.32 7.18
CA PRO A 458 10.11 4.98 7.25
C PRO A 458 10.29 4.35 5.87
N LEU A 459 9.36 4.58 4.93
CA LEU A 459 9.49 4.08 3.56
C LEU A 459 10.69 4.72 2.84
N GLY A 460 10.85 6.04 2.99
CA GLY A 460 12.01 6.75 2.47
C GLY A 460 13.34 6.27 3.09
N SER A 461 13.35 5.99 4.39
CA SER A 461 14.53 5.43 5.09
C SER A 461 14.91 4.04 4.54
N ILE A 462 13.93 3.16 4.32
CA ILE A 462 14.13 1.84 3.71
C ILE A 462 14.59 1.96 2.24
N ASP A 463 14.04 2.90 1.49
CA ASP A 463 14.42 3.13 0.09
C ASP A 463 15.83 3.73 -0.02
N ASN A 464 16.24 4.59 0.91
CA ASN A 464 17.62 5.07 1.05
C ASN A 464 18.57 3.91 1.35
N TRP A 465 18.24 3.10 2.35
CA TRP A 465 19.01 1.90 2.71
C TRP A 465 19.17 0.94 1.51
N THR A 466 18.08 0.70 0.78
CA THR A 466 18.09 -0.17 -0.40
C THR A 466 19.03 0.39 -1.47
N ARG A 467 18.98 1.70 -1.73
CA ARG A 467 19.87 2.37 -2.69
C ARG A 467 21.33 2.31 -2.29
N GLU A 468 21.64 2.54 -1.02
CA GLU A 468 23.02 2.42 -0.50
C GLU A 468 23.55 1.00 -0.69
N LYS A 469 22.76 -0.02 -0.33
CA LYS A 469 23.15 -1.42 -0.53
C LYS A 469 23.41 -1.74 -2.00
N CYS A 470 22.55 -1.25 -2.90
CA CYS A 470 22.76 -1.40 -4.34
C CYS A 470 24.06 -0.73 -4.81
N GLN A 471 24.36 0.46 -4.29
CA GLN A 471 25.57 1.20 -4.64
C GLN A 471 26.84 0.53 -4.09
N GLU A 472 26.79 0.02 -2.86
CA GLU A 472 27.86 -0.78 -2.24
C GLU A 472 28.16 -2.03 -3.07
N ASP A 473 27.11 -2.79 -3.41
CA ASP A 473 27.20 -3.99 -4.26
C ASP A 473 27.78 -3.66 -5.64
N TRP A 474 27.31 -2.58 -6.26
CA TRP A 474 27.81 -2.11 -7.54
C TRP A 474 29.28 -1.74 -7.49
N SER A 475 29.74 -1.12 -6.40
CA SER A 475 31.12 -0.66 -6.23
C SER A 475 32.09 -1.80 -5.89
N ARG A 476 31.62 -2.79 -5.12
CA ARG A 476 32.43 -3.93 -4.65
C ARG A 476 32.39 -5.15 -5.56
N GLY A 477 31.46 -5.23 -6.52
CA GLY A 477 31.33 -6.36 -7.44
C GLY A 477 32.63 -6.68 -8.20
N ILE A 478 33.02 -7.95 -8.21
CA ILE A 478 34.22 -8.41 -8.91
C ILE A 478 33.86 -8.69 -10.38
N GLY A 479 34.73 -8.33 -11.33
CA GLY A 479 34.53 -8.64 -12.75
C GLY A 479 33.61 -7.68 -13.53
N LEU A 480 33.23 -6.53 -12.94
CA LEU A 480 32.37 -5.53 -13.58
C LEU A 480 33.14 -4.37 -14.26
N ARG A 481 34.45 -4.50 -14.48
CA ARG A 481 35.29 -3.41 -15.01
C ARG A 481 34.73 -2.80 -16.29
N GLN A 482 34.37 -3.64 -17.27
CA GLN A 482 33.81 -3.18 -18.54
C GLN A 482 32.42 -2.55 -18.36
N ALA A 483 31.56 -3.14 -17.53
CA ALA A 483 30.24 -2.59 -17.24
C ALA A 483 30.33 -1.20 -16.56
N ARG A 484 31.30 -1.00 -15.66
CA ARG A 484 31.54 0.28 -14.97
C ARG A 484 32.09 1.39 -15.87
N LEU A 485 32.71 1.05 -17.01
CA LEU A 485 33.08 2.05 -18.02
C LEU A 485 31.86 2.62 -18.73
N LEU A 486 30.80 1.82 -18.88
CA LEU A 486 29.59 2.17 -19.63
C LEU A 486 28.45 2.67 -18.72
N ILE A 487 28.40 2.18 -17.48
CA ILE A 487 27.33 2.45 -16.52
C ILE A 487 27.95 3.11 -15.30
N LYS A 488 27.60 4.37 -15.04
CA LYS A 488 28.10 5.12 -13.86
C LYS A 488 27.61 4.50 -12.54
N GLY A 489 26.44 3.86 -12.56
CA GLY A 489 25.84 3.16 -11.43
C GLY A 489 24.33 2.95 -11.61
N PRO A 490 23.67 2.29 -10.65
CA PRO A 490 22.22 2.18 -10.62
C PRO A 490 21.57 3.58 -10.61
N GLY A 491 20.67 3.85 -11.55
CA GLY A 491 20.07 5.18 -11.69
C GLY A 491 18.81 5.21 -12.56
N ALA A 492 17.75 5.82 -12.02
CA ALA A 492 16.43 5.85 -12.66
C ALA A 492 16.39 6.60 -14.00
N ALA A 493 17.33 7.51 -14.27
CA ALA A 493 17.45 8.17 -15.56
C ALA A 493 17.89 7.19 -16.66
N ALA A 494 18.93 6.38 -16.40
CA ALA A 494 19.42 5.38 -17.35
C ALA A 494 18.37 4.30 -17.62
N THR A 495 17.68 3.83 -16.57
CA THR A 495 16.55 2.91 -16.72
C THR A 495 15.46 3.50 -17.60
N ARG A 496 15.04 4.74 -17.35
CA ARG A 496 13.99 5.41 -18.14
C ARG A 496 14.37 5.55 -19.61
N SER A 497 15.61 5.94 -19.89
CA SER A 497 16.10 6.01 -21.26
C SER A 497 16.05 4.64 -21.94
N LEU A 498 16.53 3.59 -21.26
CA LEU A 498 16.58 2.23 -21.80
C LEU A 498 15.19 1.64 -22.07
N VAL A 499 14.25 1.78 -21.13
CA VAL A 499 12.91 1.17 -21.28
C VAL A 499 12.01 1.93 -22.25
N ASN A 500 12.37 3.17 -22.61
CA ASN A 500 11.67 3.98 -23.61
C ASN A 500 12.31 3.88 -25.00
N LEU A 501 13.37 3.08 -25.19
CA LEU A 501 13.86 2.75 -26.52
C LEU A 501 12.77 1.92 -27.21
N ASN A 502 12.19 2.44 -28.29
CA ASN A 502 11.32 1.65 -29.15
C ASN A 502 12.18 0.58 -29.82
N HIS A 503 11.84 -0.69 -29.57
CA HIS A 503 12.41 -1.82 -30.31
C HIS A 503 11.69 -2.02 -31.63
#